data_AF-A0A1M4WFJ1-F1
#
_entry.id   AF-A0A1M4WFJ1-F1
#
_cell.length_a   1.000
_cell.length_b   1.000
_cell.length_c   1.000
_cell.angle_alpha   90.00
_cell.angle_beta   90.00
_cell.angle_gamma   90.00
#
_symmetry.space_group_name_H-M   'P 1'
#
loop_
_entity.id
_entity.type
_entity.pdbx_description
1 polymer ?
#
loop_
_entity_poly.entity_id
_entity_poly.type
_entity_poly.pdbx_seq_one_letter_code
_entity_poly.pdbx_strand_id
1 'polypeptide(L)' 'MESFIESSKGNRLVVIDGCPTACARKIFEHVNLPVTDYIVVTGLDIKKNHNFDLERKDIEKVCAEVKKRLQCNP' A
#
# COMPACT_ATOMS: atom_id res chain seq x y z
N MET A 1 1.84 -17.69 7.88
CA MET A 1 1.93 -16.21 8.01
C MET A 1 3.35 -15.81 8.38
N GLU A 2 3.98 -16.49 9.34
CA GLU A 2 5.40 -16.29 9.70
C GLU A 2 6.36 -16.34 8.51
N SER A 3 6.14 -17.23 7.54
CA SER A 3 6.95 -17.31 6.31
C SER A 3 6.95 -16.02 5.48
N PHE A 4 5.81 -15.33 5.39
CA PHE A 4 5.71 -14.06 4.65
C PHE A 4 6.41 -12.93 5.41
N ILE A 5 6.24 -12.88 6.73
CA ILE A 5 6.90 -11.91 7.61
C ILE A 5 8.41 -12.06 7.51
N GLU A 6 8.93 -13.29 7.60
CA GLU A 6 10.37 -13.53 7.52
C GLU A 6 10.93 -13.16 6.15
N SER A 7 10.25 -13.55 5.05
CA SER A 7 10.66 -13.17 3.70
C SER A 7 10.63 -11.66 3.43
N SER A 8 9.87 -10.91 4.24
CA SER A 8 9.71 -9.47 4.06
C SER A 8 10.82 -8.66 4.75
N LYS A 9 11.57 -9.26 5.68
CA LYS A 9 12.67 -8.60 6.37
C LYS A 9 13.80 -8.27 5.39
N GLY A 10 14.34 -7.07 5.48
CA GLY A 10 15.41 -6.58 4.59
C GLY A 10 14.93 -6.19 3.18
N ASN A 11 13.66 -6.41 2.86
CA ASN A 11 13.05 -5.93 1.62
C ASN A 11 12.41 -4.55 1.81
N ARG A 12 12.23 -3.86 0.69
CA ARG A 12 11.44 -2.63 0.65
C ARG A 12 9.95 -2.96 0.77
N LEU A 13 9.25 -2.36 1.72
CA LEU A 13 7.87 -2.69 2.06
C LEU A 13 6.91 -1.56 1.69
N VAL A 14 6.11 -1.81 0.64
CA VAL A 14 5.03 -0.90 0.21
C VAL A 14 3.71 -1.38 0.81
N VAL A 15 3.09 -0.55 1.64
CA VAL A 15 1.75 -0.80 2.19
C VAL A 15 0.73 0.09 1.48
N ILE A 16 -0.34 -0.53 0.99
CA ILE A 16 -1.45 0.13 0.30
C ILE A 16 -2.72 -0.06 1.14
N ASP A 17 -3.27 1.03 1.65
CA ASP A 17 -4.52 1.03 2.40
C ASP A 17 -5.67 1.65 1.57
N GLY A 18 -6.86 1.08 1.75
CA GLY A 18 -8.09 1.60 1.14
C GLY A 18 -8.52 2.96 1.72
N CYS A 19 -8.24 3.21 2.99
CA CYS A 19 -8.73 4.38 3.71
C CYS A 19 -7.77 4.86 4.82
N PRO A 20 -7.94 6.09 5.34
CA PRO A 20 -7.06 6.65 6.36
C PRO A 20 -7.06 5.93 7.70
N THR A 21 -7.98 4.97 7.93
CA THR A 21 -7.98 4.10 9.11
C THR A 21 -6.66 3.32 9.25
N ALA A 22 -5.96 3.12 8.14
CA ALA A 22 -4.61 2.56 8.08
C ALA A 22 -4.51 1.13 8.65
N CYS A 23 -5.49 0.28 8.33
CA CYS A 23 -5.59 -1.06 8.90
C CYS A 23 -4.35 -1.90 8.59
N ALA A 24 -3.89 -1.90 7.33
CA ALA A 24 -2.70 -2.65 6.95
C ALA A 24 -1.46 -2.06 7.63
N ARG A 25 -1.27 -0.73 7.58
CA ARG A 25 -0.09 -0.09 8.18
C ARG A 25 0.05 -0.42 9.67
N LYS A 26 -1.05 -0.35 10.43
CA LYS A 26 -1.07 -0.69 11.86
C LYS A 26 -0.67 -2.14 12.15
N ILE A 27 -1.02 -3.08 11.27
CA ILE A 27 -0.59 -4.48 11.41
C ILE A 27 0.92 -4.59 11.25
N PHE A 28 1.50 -3.93 10.23
CA PHE A 28 2.96 -3.94 10.01
C PHE A 28 3.71 -3.25 11.16
N GLU A 29 3.21 -2.13 11.67
CA GLU A 29 3.73 -1.46 12.87
C GLU A 29 3.70 -2.40 14.08
N HIS A 30 2.60 -3.14 14.29
CA HIS A 30 2.45 -4.06 15.43
C HIS A 30 3.47 -5.21 15.40
N VAL A 31 3.83 -5.72 14.21
CA VAL A 31 4.83 -6.78 14.05
C VAL A 31 6.26 -6.25 13.89
N ASN A 32 6.49 -4.96 14.14
CA ASN A 32 7.79 -4.28 14.01
C ASN A 32 8.44 -4.45 12.62
N LEU A 33 7.64 -4.49 11.56
CA LEU A 33 8.13 -4.46 10.18
C LEU A 33 8.14 -3.02 9.67
N PRO A 34 9.31 -2.46 9.32
CA PRO A 34 9.42 -1.07 8.86
C PRO A 34 8.79 -0.91 7.48
N VAL A 35 7.69 -0.17 7.40
CA VAL A 35 7.06 0.21 6.13
C VAL A 35 7.91 1.30 5.48
N THR A 36 8.43 1.03 4.28
CA THR A 36 9.27 2.00 3.55
C THR A 36 8.42 2.99 2.76
N ASP A 37 7.26 2.55 2.29
CA ASP A 37 6.37 3.35 1.46
C ASP A 37 4.91 3.10 1.85
N TYR A 38 4.17 4.18 2.10
CA TYR A 38 2.77 4.09 2.54
C TYR A 38 1.82 4.87 1.64
N ILE A 39 0.87 4.17 1.02
CA ILE A 39 -0.11 4.74 0.09
C ILE A 39 -1.53 4.53 0.65
N VAL A 40 -2.35 5.59 0.57
CA VAL A 40 -3.78 5.52 0.86
C VAL A 40 -4.53 5.85 -0.42
N VAL A 41 -5.25 4.88 -1.00
CA VAL A 41 -5.88 5.05 -2.33
C VAL A 41 -6.92 6.16 -2.36
N THR A 42 -7.63 6.41 -1.25
CA THR A 42 -8.57 7.53 -1.11
C THR A 42 -7.89 8.91 -1.10
N GLY A 43 -6.58 8.97 -0.83
CA GLY A 43 -5.77 10.17 -1.03
C GLY A 43 -5.37 10.41 -2.49
N LEU A 44 -5.64 9.45 -3.38
CA LEU A 44 -5.43 9.56 -4.84
C LEU A 44 -6.74 9.88 -5.57
N ASP A 45 -7.68 10.57 -4.92
CA ASP A 45 -9.01 10.92 -5.43
C ASP A 45 -9.92 9.72 -5.80
N ILE A 46 -9.53 8.50 -5.43
CA ILE A 46 -10.34 7.30 -5.65
C ILE A 46 -11.37 7.21 -4.53
N LYS A 47 -12.65 7.37 -4.87
CA LYS A 47 -13.73 7.36 -3.88
C LYS A 47 -14.03 5.93 -3.44
N LYS A 48 -14.22 5.76 -2.13
CA LYS A 48 -14.78 4.52 -1.60
C LYS A 48 -16.17 4.31 -2.16
N ASN A 49 -16.39 3.19 -2.80
CA ASN A 49 -17.70 2.74 -3.26
C ASN A 49 -18.00 1.36 -2.66
N HIS A 50 -19.22 0.87 -2.87
CA HIS A 50 -19.67 -0.45 -2.40
C HIS A 50 -19.84 -1.43 -3.57
N ASN A 51 -19.27 -1.11 -4.73
CA ASN A 51 -19.29 -1.96 -5.90
C ASN A 51 -17.90 -2.58 -6.10
N PHE A 52 -17.84 -3.63 -6.92
CA PHE A 52 -16.58 -4.22 -7.36
C PHE A 52 -16.23 -3.75 -8.78
N ASP A 53 -16.80 -2.62 -9.21
CA ASP A 53 -16.53 -2.02 -10.51
C ASP A 53 -15.27 -1.16 -10.39
N LEU A 54 -14.13 -1.81 -10.52
CA LEU A 54 -12.83 -1.18 -10.46
C LEU A 54 -12.49 -0.62 -11.84
N GLU A 55 -12.51 0.70 -11.96
CA GLU A 55 -12.10 1.34 -13.20
C GLU A 55 -10.62 1.09 -13.46
N ARG A 56 -10.28 0.61 -14.67
CA ARG A 56 -8.88 0.35 -15.06
C ARG A 56 -7.97 1.56 -14.80
N LYS A 57 -8.47 2.77 -15.02
CA LYS A 57 -7.74 4.03 -14.77
C LYS A 57 -7.31 4.20 -13.31
N ASP A 58 -8.13 3.73 -12.36
CA ASP A 58 -7.84 3.83 -10.92
C ASP A 58 -6.76 2.81 -10.53
N ILE A 59 -6.85 1.59 -11.07
CA ILE A 59 -5.82 0.56 -10.91
C ILE A 59 -4.47 1.07 -11.45
N GLU A 60 -4.47 1.64 -12.65
CA GLU A 60 -3.28 2.22 -13.28
C GLU A 60 -2.72 3.39 -12.47
N LYS A 61 -3.57 4.27 -11.93
CA LYS A 61 -3.17 5.39 -11.06
C LYS A 61 -2.46 4.89 -9.80
N VAL A 62 -3.01 3.87 -9.13
CA VAL A 62 -2.37 3.25 -7.94
C VAL A 62 -1.04 2.61 -8.32
N CYS A 63 -0.99 1.84 -9.41
CA CYS A 63 0.24 1.19 -9.87
C CYS A 63 1.34 2.21 -10.24
N ALA A 64 0.97 3.32 -10.87
CA ALA A 64 1.90 4.39 -11.23
C ALA A 64 2.46 5.08 -9.99
N GLU A 65 1.63 5.36 -8.99
CA GLU A 65 2.07 5.94 -7.71
C GLU A 65 3.06 5.01 -6.98
N VAL A 66 2.78 3.70 -6.94
CA VAL A 66 3.72 2.71 -6.38
C VAL A 66 5.06 2.76 -7.12
N LYS A 67 5.06 2.69 -8.45
CA LYS A 67 6.29 2.74 -9.27
C LYS A 67 7.07 4.04 -9.04
N LYS A 68 6.37 5.18 -8.99
CA LYS A 68 6.99 6.49 -8.74
C LYS A 68 7.73 6.52 -7.40
N ARG A 69 7.10 6.02 -6.34
CA ARG A 69 7.76 5.92 -5.02
C ARG A 69 8.96 5.00 -5.05
N LEU A 70 8.83 3.85 -5.70
CA LEU A 70 9.93 2.89 -5.87
C LEU A 70 11.13 3.47 -6.64
N GLN A 71 10.92 4.41 -7.54
CA GLN A 71 11.98 5.02 -8.36
C GLN A 71 12.60 6.28 -7.76
N CYS A 72 11.88 7.04 -6.92
CA CYS A 72 12.33 8.34 -6.41
C CYS A 72 12.98 8.31 -5.01
N ASN A 73 13.01 7.17 -4.32
CA ASN A 73 13.60 7.06 -2.99
C ASN A 73 14.80 6.09 -3.05
N PRO A 74 16.06 6.60 -3.08
CA PRO A 74 17.24 5.75 -2.95
C PRO A 74 17.35 5.14 -1.54
#